data_AF-A0A8C0TC11-F1
#
_entry.id   AF-A0A8C0TC11-F1
#
_cell.length_a   1.000
_cell.length_b   1.000
_cell.length_c   1.000
_cell.angle_alpha   90.00
_cell.angle_beta   90.00
_cell.angle_gamma   90.00
#
_symmetry.space_group_name_H-M   'P 1'
#
loop_
_entity.id
_entity.type
_entity.pdbx_description
1 polymer ?
#
loop_
_entity_poly.entity_id
_entity_poly.type
_entity_poly.pdbx_seq_one_letter_code
_entity_poly.pdbx_strand_id
1 'polypeptide(L)'
;MHQLFRLVLQKDLSRAGDLFSLDDSEIEDSLTEALEQIKIISSSSDYQTNNNDQAVVEVCITRITTAIRETGSIEKHARALVGLWDSCLEHSLRPCGKDEDTPHAKIASDITSCILQNYGRAPVAALAVPVAAKFLGSGDAGVCGSVSSYLALAATAQAGLLARHTDAIVDSALRGRPRAAGGRGLRAAGPG
;
A
#
# COMPACT_ATOMS: atom_id res chain seq x y z
N MET A 1 1.79 -7.75 21.35
CA MET A 1 2.92 -7.56 20.42
C MET A 1 4.20 -8.14 20.99
N HIS A 2 4.97 -8.86 20.17
CA HIS A 2 6.28 -9.45 20.47
C HIS A 2 7.29 -8.38 20.88
N GLN A 3 8.22 -8.71 21.79
CA GLN A 3 9.17 -7.73 22.35
C GLN A 3 10.07 -7.11 21.28
N LEU A 4 10.54 -7.91 20.31
CA LEU A 4 11.43 -7.40 19.25
C LEU A 4 10.71 -6.41 18.31
N PHE A 5 9.42 -6.61 18.02
CA PHE A 5 8.64 -5.58 17.31
C PHE A 5 8.57 -4.28 18.10
N ARG A 6 8.32 -4.35 19.42
CA ARG A 6 8.26 -3.13 20.25
C ARG A 6 9.59 -2.38 20.23
N LEU A 7 10.72 -3.09 20.36
CA LEU A 7 12.04 -2.46 20.36
C LEU A 7 12.35 -1.79 19.02
N VAL A 8 12.12 -2.49 17.90
CA VAL A 8 12.35 -1.93 16.56
C VAL A 8 11.43 -0.73 16.31
N LEU A 9 10.14 -0.82 16.68
CA LEU A 9 9.17 0.29 16.57
C LEU A 9 9.49 1.48 17.49
N GLN A 10 10.25 1.25 18.57
CA GLN A 10 10.85 2.30 19.42
C GLN A 10 12.18 2.82 18.86
N LYS A 11 12.43 2.63 17.56
CA LYS A 11 13.60 3.09 16.80
C LYS A 11 14.91 2.39 17.16
N ASP A 12 14.87 1.24 17.82
CA ASP A 12 16.05 0.40 18.03
C ASP A 12 16.29 -0.55 16.83
N LEU A 13 16.78 0.02 15.72
CA LEU A 13 17.11 -0.73 14.51
C LEU A 13 18.24 -1.76 14.72
N SER A 14 19.02 -1.67 15.81
CA SER A 14 20.02 -2.70 16.13
C SER A 14 19.39 -4.08 16.36
N ARG A 15 18.10 -4.12 16.68
CA ARG A 15 17.30 -5.33 16.90
C ARG A 15 16.63 -5.87 15.66
N ALA A 16 16.79 -5.23 14.50
CA ALA A 16 16.20 -5.72 13.25
C ALA A 16 16.72 -7.13 12.89
N GLY A 17 18.02 -7.39 13.06
CA GLY A 17 18.60 -8.72 12.80
C GLY A 17 18.00 -9.81 13.69
N ASP A 18 17.80 -9.51 14.98
CA ASP A 18 17.16 -10.41 15.93
C ASP A 18 15.70 -10.68 15.52
N LEU A 19 14.95 -9.64 15.11
CA LEU A 19 13.57 -9.75 14.62
C LEU A 19 13.43 -10.65 13.37
N PHE A 20 14.39 -10.59 12.46
CA PHE A 20 14.43 -11.44 11.26
C PHE A 20 14.86 -12.88 11.53
N SER A 21 15.46 -13.15 12.70
CA SER A 21 15.88 -14.49 13.09
C SER A 21 14.77 -15.29 13.77
N LEU A 22 13.64 -14.66 14.11
CA LEU A 22 12.47 -15.32 14.70
C LEU A 22 11.69 -16.13 13.66
N ASP A 23 11.12 -17.24 14.10
CA ASP A 23 10.17 -18.02 13.31
C ASP A 23 8.90 -17.21 13.02
N ASP A 24 8.33 -17.37 11.82
CA ASP A 24 7.15 -16.60 11.41
C ASP A 24 5.93 -16.85 12.31
N SER A 25 5.79 -18.08 12.82
CA SER A 25 4.71 -18.47 13.73
C SER A 25 4.84 -17.84 15.12
N GLU A 26 6.07 -17.55 15.58
CA GLU A 26 6.32 -16.92 16.88
C GLU A 26 5.77 -15.48 16.93
N ILE A 27 5.76 -14.81 15.78
CA ILE A 27 5.36 -13.40 15.69
C ILE A 27 3.96 -13.19 15.11
N GLU A 28 3.29 -14.23 14.60
CA GLU A 28 1.99 -14.13 13.92
C GLU A 28 0.94 -13.38 14.74
N ASP A 29 0.80 -13.70 16.03
CA ASP A 29 -0.17 -13.05 16.93
C ASP A 29 0.13 -11.55 17.17
N SER A 30 1.32 -11.09 16.79
CA SER A 30 1.75 -9.70 16.99
C SER A 30 1.58 -8.82 15.77
N LEU A 31 1.33 -9.40 14.59
CA LEU A 31 1.37 -8.67 13.31
C LEU A 31 0.29 -7.57 13.23
N THR A 32 -0.92 -7.85 13.72
CA THR A 32 -2.02 -6.85 13.75
C THR A 32 -1.63 -5.62 14.56
N GLU A 33 -1.16 -5.82 15.79
CA GLU A 33 -0.77 -4.71 16.66
C GLU A 33 0.44 -3.94 16.09
N ALA A 34 1.37 -4.64 15.42
CA ALA A 34 2.51 -4.01 14.77
C ALA A 34 2.07 -3.12 13.60
N LEU A 35 1.13 -3.57 12.76
CA LEU A 35 0.53 -2.77 11.68
C LEU A 35 -0.16 -1.50 12.22
N GLU A 36 -0.85 -1.61 13.36
CA GLU A 36 -1.50 -0.46 14.01
C GLU A 36 -0.46 0.57 14.52
N GLN A 37 0.66 0.12 15.09
CA GLN A 37 1.74 1.02 15.49
C GLN A 37 2.44 1.67 14.29
N ILE A 38 2.66 0.92 13.21
CA ILE A 38 3.20 1.46 11.95
C ILE A 38 2.28 2.55 11.39
N LYS A 39 0.96 2.38 11.48
CA LYS A 39 0.00 3.40 11.09
C LYS A 39 0.17 4.68 11.91
N ILE A 40 0.36 4.58 13.23
CA ILE A 40 0.60 5.74 14.10
C ILE A 40 1.89 6.46 13.68
N ILE A 41 2.99 5.73 13.50
CA ILE A 41 4.29 6.30 13.11
C ILE A 41 4.20 6.99 11.75
N SER A 42 3.63 6.30 10.74
CA SER A 42 3.54 6.82 9.37
C SER A 42 2.56 7.98 9.21
N SER A 43 1.64 8.17 10.16
CA SER A 43 0.72 9.32 10.20
C SER A 43 1.33 10.56 10.87
N SER A 44 2.55 10.46 11.43
CA SER A 44 3.22 11.60 12.06
C SER A 44 3.55 12.69 11.04
N SER A 45 3.44 13.96 11.44
CA SER A 45 3.68 15.11 10.57
C SER A 45 5.12 15.20 10.05
N ASP A 46 6.09 14.65 10.79
CA ASP A 46 7.51 14.64 10.44
C ASP A 46 7.94 13.37 9.69
N TYR A 47 7.05 12.38 9.51
CA TYR A 47 7.38 11.07 8.94
C TYR A 47 8.07 11.18 7.58
N GLN A 48 7.60 12.09 6.72
CA GLN A 48 8.17 12.31 5.38
C GLN A 48 9.66 12.69 5.39
N THR A 49 10.14 13.28 6.48
CA THR A 49 11.54 13.73 6.62
C THR A 49 12.33 12.95 7.67
N ASN A 50 11.68 12.06 8.42
CA ASN A 50 12.27 11.31 9.52
C ASN A 50 12.76 9.94 9.03
N ASN A 51 14.01 9.89 8.57
CA ASN A 51 14.63 8.70 7.98
C ASN A 51 14.63 7.49 8.94
N ASN A 52 14.74 7.71 10.25
CA ASN A 52 14.74 6.63 11.23
C ASN A 52 13.36 5.96 11.29
N ASP A 53 12.29 6.75 11.33
CA ASP A 53 10.93 6.21 11.33
C ASP A 53 10.61 5.51 10.01
N GLN A 54 11.06 6.04 8.88
CA GLN A 54 10.91 5.39 7.58
C GLN A 54 11.60 4.02 7.54
N ALA A 55 12.86 3.95 8.00
CA ALA A 55 13.62 2.70 8.03
C ALA A 55 12.98 1.66 8.97
N VAL A 56 12.49 2.09 10.14
CA VAL A 56 11.76 1.22 11.09
C VAL A 56 10.50 0.67 10.44
N VAL A 57 9.70 1.53 9.80
CA VAL A 57 8.47 1.13 9.12
C VAL A 57 8.75 0.14 7.98
N GLU A 58 9.75 0.40 7.14
CA GLU A 58 10.14 -0.47 6.02
C GLU A 58 10.57 -1.86 6.51
N VAL A 59 11.44 -1.92 7.52
CA VAL A 59 11.90 -3.16 8.16
C VAL A 59 10.71 -3.94 8.73
N CYS A 60 9.83 -3.28 9.47
CA CYS A 60 8.67 -3.95 10.07
C CYS A 60 7.65 -4.42 9.03
N ILE A 61 7.33 -3.63 7.99
CA ILE A 61 6.43 -4.06 6.91
C ILE A 61 7.00 -5.28 6.18
N THR A 62 8.30 -5.26 5.85
CA THR A 62 8.97 -6.40 5.21
C THR A 62 8.84 -7.67 6.05
N ARG A 63 9.09 -7.56 7.36
CA ARG A 63 8.97 -8.71 8.27
C ARG A 63 7.52 -9.20 8.38
N ILE A 64 6.57 -8.28 8.54
CA ILE A 64 5.14 -8.60 8.68
C ILE A 64 4.61 -9.29 7.43
N THR A 65 4.85 -8.72 6.25
CA THR A 65 4.35 -9.29 4.98
C THR A 65 4.98 -10.64 4.68
N THR A 66 6.24 -10.85 5.08
CA THR A 66 6.89 -12.17 5.04
C THR A 66 6.19 -13.16 5.96
N ALA A 67 6.00 -12.82 7.23
CA ALA A 67 5.34 -13.73 8.18
C ALA A 67 3.91 -14.08 7.76
N ILE A 68 3.14 -13.11 7.25
CA ILE A 68 1.80 -13.34 6.70
C ILE A 68 1.83 -14.38 5.56
N ARG A 69 2.82 -14.27 4.66
CA ARG A 69 2.96 -15.17 3.52
C ARG A 69 3.33 -16.58 3.97
N GLU A 70 4.33 -16.73 4.83
CA GLU A 70 4.83 -18.04 5.26
C GLU A 70 3.83 -18.78 6.16
N THR A 71 3.06 -18.06 6.98
CA THR A 71 2.01 -18.65 7.83
C THR A 71 0.66 -18.79 7.12
N GLY A 72 0.48 -18.19 5.95
CA GLY A 72 -0.80 -18.16 5.25
C GLY A 72 -1.92 -17.43 6.02
N SER A 73 -1.56 -16.51 6.91
CA SER A 73 -2.45 -15.92 7.93
C SER A 73 -3.12 -14.61 7.50
N ILE A 74 -3.12 -14.25 6.21
CA ILE A 74 -3.56 -12.92 5.76
C ILE A 74 -4.98 -12.55 6.23
N GLU A 75 -5.92 -13.49 6.28
CA GLU A 75 -7.31 -13.20 6.68
C GLU A 75 -7.41 -12.68 8.12
N LYS A 76 -6.50 -13.10 9.00
CA LYS A 76 -6.40 -12.65 10.39
C LYS A 76 -5.93 -11.20 10.51
N HIS A 77 -5.11 -10.75 9.56
CA HIS A 77 -4.43 -9.46 9.61
C HIS A 77 -4.95 -8.45 8.57
N ALA A 78 -5.81 -8.89 7.64
CA ALA A 78 -6.26 -8.11 6.49
C ALA A 78 -6.89 -6.77 6.87
N ARG A 79 -7.65 -6.72 7.98
CA ARG A 79 -8.25 -5.46 8.44
C ARG A 79 -7.21 -4.40 8.82
N ALA A 80 -6.19 -4.77 9.59
CA ALA A 80 -5.13 -3.84 9.97
C ALA A 80 -4.25 -3.49 8.76
N LEU A 81 -3.96 -4.46 7.91
CA LEU A 81 -3.16 -4.26 6.70
C LEU A 81 -3.84 -3.28 5.72
N VAL A 82 -5.11 -3.50 5.42
CA VAL A 82 -5.92 -2.59 4.59
C VAL A 82 -6.15 -1.24 5.29
N GLY A 83 -6.25 -1.21 6.62
CA GLY A 83 -6.37 0.02 7.39
C GLY A 83 -5.12 0.91 7.37
N LEU A 84 -3.93 0.31 7.33
CA LEU A 84 -2.66 1.00 7.09
C LEU A 84 -2.55 1.46 5.63
N TRP A 85 -2.99 0.61 4.70
CA TRP A 85 -3.03 0.96 3.28
C TRP A 85 -3.91 2.19 2.99
N ASP A 86 -5.13 2.21 3.55
CA ASP A 86 -6.06 3.32 3.37
C ASP A 86 -5.51 4.63 3.93
N SER A 87 -4.78 4.60 5.06
CA SER A 87 -4.18 5.82 5.62
C SER A 87 -3.08 6.42 4.76
N CYS A 88 -2.42 5.65 3.88
CA CYS A 88 -1.46 6.21 2.94
C CYS A 88 -2.11 7.26 2.00
N LEU A 89 -3.42 7.15 1.72
CA LEU A 89 -4.15 8.12 0.88
C LEU A 89 -4.35 9.48 1.54
N GLU A 90 -4.14 9.59 2.85
CA GLU A 90 -4.19 10.86 3.58
C GLU A 90 -2.93 11.71 3.34
N HIS A 91 -1.92 11.12 2.69
CA HIS A 91 -0.63 11.75 2.41
C HIS A 91 -0.37 11.82 0.89
N SER A 92 0.49 12.74 0.47
CA SER A 92 0.85 12.84 -0.96
C SER A 92 1.66 11.63 -1.38
N LEU A 93 1.09 10.82 -2.28
CA LEU A 93 1.79 9.69 -2.89
C LEU A 93 2.66 10.11 -4.08
N ARG A 94 2.49 11.34 -4.59
CA ARG A 94 3.23 11.84 -5.74
C ARG A 94 4.71 12.02 -5.40
N PRO A 95 5.64 11.48 -6.22
CA PRO A 95 7.07 11.73 -6.07
C PRO A 95 7.39 13.23 -6.05
N CYS A 96 8.28 13.67 -5.16
CA CYS A 96 8.70 15.07 -5.04
C CYS A 96 10.01 15.38 -5.81
N GLY A 97 10.49 14.45 -6.65
CA GLY A 97 11.77 14.56 -7.35
C GLY A 97 11.94 13.51 -8.46
N LYS A 98 13.18 13.30 -8.92
CA LYS A 98 13.47 12.25 -9.91
C LYS A 98 13.44 10.88 -9.22
N ASP A 99 12.44 10.08 -9.58
CA ASP A 99 12.37 8.61 -9.38
C ASP A 99 12.44 8.08 -7.95
N GLU A 100 12.21 8.89 -6.91
CA GLU A 100 12.05 8.36 -5.55
C GLU A 100 10.59 8.40 -5.10
N ASP A 101 10.02 7.20 -4.90
CA ASP A 101 8.71 7.02 -4.29
C ASP A 101 8.68 7.69 -2.91
N THR A 102 7.57 8.37 -2.61
CA THR A 102 7.34 8.88 -1.26
C THR A 102 7.33 7.73 -0.24
N PRO A 103 7.66 7.97 1.04
CA PRO A 103 7.60 6.93 2.06
C PRO A 103 6.23 6.24 2.13
N HIS A 104 5.13 6.98 1.94
CA HIS A 104 3.78 6.43 1.88
C HIS A 104 3.50 5.62 0.60
N ALA A 105 4.08 6.00 -0.54
CA ALA A 105 3.99 5.21 -1.76
C ALA A 105 4.73 3.87 -1.62
N LYS A 106 5.88 3.83 -0.94
CA LYS A 106 6.61 2.58 -0.62
C LYS A 106 5.75 1.64 0.25
N ILE A 107 5.19 2.15 1.35
CA ILE A 107 4.23 1.40 2.20
C ILE A 107 3.06 0.85 1.36
N ALA A 108 2.45 1.71 0.55
CA ALA A 108 1.32 1.32 -0.28
C ALA A 108 1.68 0.24 -1.30
N SER A 109 2.86 0.32 -1.91
CA SER A 109 3.38 -0.68 -2.86
C SER A 109 3.62 -2.04 -2.20
N ASP A 110 4.22 -2.08 -1.02
CA ASP A 110 4.46 -3.32 -0.27
C ASP A 110 3.15 -4.00 0.14
N ILE A 111 2.21 -3.20 0.67
CA ILE A 111 0.90 -3.72 1.06
C ILE A 111 0.09 -4.18 -0.16
N THR A 112 0.13 -3.42 -1.25
CA THR A 112 -0.54 -3.81 -2.51
C THR A 112 0.00 -5.15 -3.00
N SER A 113 1.32 -5.35 -2.94
CA SER A 113 1.96 -6.62 -3.33
C SER A 113 1.50 -7.79 -2.44
N CYS A 114 1.41 -7.58 -1.13
CA CYS A 114 0.90 -8.58 -0.19
C CYS A 114 -0.57 -8.95 -0.45
N ILE A 115 -1.43 -7.94 -0.68
CA ILE A 115 -2.85 -8.13 -1.01
C ILE A 115 -3.01 -8.81 -2.36
N LEU A 116 -2.21 -8.41 -3.36
CA LEU A 116 -2.21 -8.98 -4.70
C LEU A 116 -1.93 -10.48 -4.66
N GLN A 117 -0.96 -10.94 -3.87
CA GLN A 117 -0.68 -12.38 -3.72
C GLN A 117 -1.86 -13.18 -3.14
N ASN A 118 -2.87 -12.50 -2.59
CA ASN A 118 -4.03 -13.08 -1.92
C ASN A 118 -5.37 -12.67 -2.56
N TYR A 119 -5.36 -12.24 -3.84
CA TYR A 119 -6.56 -11.74 -4.54
C TYR A 119 -7.75 -12.71 -4.55
N GLY A 120 -7.49 -14.02 -4.48
CA GLY A 120 -8.52 -15.06 -4.48
C GLY A 120 -9.28 -15.21 -3.16
N ARG A 121 -8.82 -14.57 -2.08
CA ARG A 121 -9.44 -14.68 -0.74
C ARG A 121 -10.60 -13.69 -0.61
N ALA A 122 -11.83 -14.18 -0.63
CA ALA A 122 -13.04 -13.35 -0.55
C ALA A 122 -13.07 -12.39 0.66
N PRO A 123 -12.70 -12.80 1.90
CA PRO A 123 -12.67 -11.89 3.04
C PRO A 123 -11.66 -10.74 2.88
N VAL A 124 -10.52 -11.00 2.24
CA VAL A 124 -9.50 -9.99 1.95
C VAL A 124 -10.00 -9.04 0.87
N ALA A 125 -10.56 -9.57 -0.22
CA ALA A 125 -11.11 -8.77 -1.32
C ALA A 125 -12.24 -7.83 -0.85
N ALA A 126 -13.09 -8.28 0.07
CA ALA A 126 -14.14 -7.47 0.67
C ALA A 126 -13.62 -6.18 1.33
N LEU A 127 -12.44 -6.25 1.93
CA LEU A 127 -11.80 -5.11 2.59
C LEU A 127 -10.99 -4.28 1.61
N ALA A 128 -10.23 -4.93 0.73
CA ALA A 128 -9.24 -4.29 -0.11
C ALA A 128 -9.81 -3.61 -1.35
N VAL A 129 -10.87 -4.14 -1.99
CA VAL A 129 -11.44 -3.58 -3.23
C VAL A 129 -11.90 -2.12 -3.07
N PRO A 130 -12.64 -1.73 -2.02
CA PRO A 130 -13.00 -0.33 -1.81
C PRO A 130 -11.81 0.61 -1.69
N VAL A 131 -10.74 0.17 -1.03
CA VAL A 131 -9.51 0.97 -0.85
C VAL A 131 -8.72 1.05 -2.14
N ALA A 132 -8.55 -0.08 -2.83
CA ALA A 132 -7.96 -0.17 -4.17
C ALA A 132 -8.61 0.82 -5.15
N ALA A 133 -9.95 0.92 -5.13
CA ALA A 133 -10.66 1.88 -5.97
C ALA A 133 -10.25 3.33 -5.71
N LYS A 134 -9.97 3.72 -4.45
CA LYS A 134 -9.50 5.08 -4.12
C LYS A 134 -8.10 5.34 -4.67
N PHE A 135 -7.22 4.34 -4.63
CA PHE A 135 -5.84 4.44 -5.13
C PHE A 135 -5.75 4.69 -6.64
N LEU A 136 -6.74 4.29 -7.44
CA LEU A 136 -6.76 4.60 -8.88
C LEU A 136 -6.73 6.10 -9.18
N GLY A 137 -7.19 6.94 -8.24
CA GLY A 137 -7.19 8.40 -8.36
C GLY A 137 -6.03 9.11 -7.65
N SER A 138 -5.13 8.40 -6.98
CA SER A 138 -4.17 9.00 -6.02
C SER A 138 -2.98 9.71 -6.68
N GLY A 139 -2.68 9.40 -7.94
CA GLY A 139 -1.70 10.14 -8.75
C GLY A 139 -0.26 9.62 -8.72
N ASP A 140 0.02 8.50 -8.05
CA ASP A 140 1.27 7.75 -8.23
C ASP A 140 1.08 6.64 -9.29
N ALA A 141 1.93 6.63 -10.32
CA ALA A 141 1.78 5.72 -11.46
C ALA A 141 2.14 4.27 -11.11
N GLY A 142 3.14 4.07 -10.23
CA GLY A 142 3.59 2.74 -9.81
C GLY A 142 2.53 2.03 -8.98
N VAL A 143 2.05 2.69 -7.93
CA VAL A 143 0.97 2.20 -7.07
C VAL A 143 -0.31 1.99 -7.89
N CYS A 144 -0.68 2.93 -8.76
CA CYS A 144 -1.87 2.80 -9.61
C CYS A 144 -1.80 1.58 -10.56
N GLY A 145 -0.63 1.30 -11.14
CA GLY A 145 -0.42 0.12 -12.00
C GLY A 145 -0.61 -1.20 -11.25
N SER A 146 0.00 -1.31 -10.06
CA SER A 146 -0.14 -2.49 -9.20
C SER A 146 -1.57 -2.68 -8.70
N VAL A 147 -2.24 -1.59 -8.33
CA VAL A 147 -3.65 -1.59 -7.91
C VAL A 147 -4.59 -1.98 -9.05
N SER A 148 -4.34 -1.49 -10.26
CA SER A 148 -5.11 -1.86 -11.45
C SER A 148 -4.98 -3.36 -11.72
N SER A 149 -3.77 -3.90 -11.57
CA SER A 149 -3.51 -5.35 -11.72
C SER A 149 -4.25 -6.16 -10.65
N TYR A 150 -4.25 -5.69 -9.41
CA TYR A 150 -5.04 -6.30 -8.33
C TYR A 150 -6.54 -6.32 -8.64
N LEU A 151 -7.12 -5.18 -9.04
CA LEU A 151 -8.55 -5.08 -9.35
C LEU A 151 -8.93 -5.98 -10.54
N ALA A 152 -8.06 -6.09 -11.55
CA ALA A 152 -8.28 -6.98 -12.69
C ALA A 152 -8.33 -8.46 -12.25
N LEU A 153 -7.41 -8.91 -11.39
CA LEU A 153 -7.42 -10.27 -10.85
C LEU A 153 -8.58 -10.52 -9.87
N ALA A 154 -8.90 -9.54 -9.03
CA ALA A 154 -10.07 -9.61 -8.16
C ALA A 154 -11.36 -9.70 -8.97
N ALA A 155 -11.44 -9.06 -10.15
CA ALA A 155 -12.59 -9.17 -11.05
C ALA A 155 -12.80 -10.59 -11.56
N THR A 156 -11.72 -11.32 -11.87
CA THR A 156 -11.83 -12.69 -12.39
C THR A 156 -12.13 -13.70 -11.28
N ALA A 157 -11.62 -13.48 -10.07
CA ALA A 157 -11.78 -14.41 -8.96
C ALA A 157 -13.03 -14.13 -8.10
N GLN A 158 -13.44 -12.87 -7.96
CA GLN A 158 -14.44 -12.39 -7.00
C GLN A 158 -15.45 -11.42 -7.66
N ALA A 159 -15.88 -11.73 -8.89
CA ALA A 159 -16.73 -10.86 -9.72
C ALA A 159 -17.97 -10.30 -9.00
N GLY A 160 -18.68 -11.12 -8.22
CA GLY A 160 -19.88 -10.70 -7.49
C GLY A 160 -19.60 -9.68 -6.38
N LEU A 161 -18.39 -9.68 -5.82
CA LEU A 161 -17.95 -8.69 -4.84
C LEU A 161 -17.58 -7.40 -5.57
N LEU A 162 -16.81 -7.50 -6.65
CA LEU A 162 -16.36 -6.34 -7.43
C LEU A 162 -17.52 -5.57 -8.05
N ALA A 163 -18.58 -6.28 -8.47
CA ALA A 163 -19.80 -5.68 -9.03
C ALA A 163 -20.44 -4.63 -8.11
N ARG A 164 -20.27 -4.77 -6.79
CA ARG A 164 -20.80 -3.82 -5.79
C ARG A 164 -20.01 -2.52 -5.72
N HIS A 165 -18.81 -2.50 -6.31
CA HIS A 165 -17.89 -1.37 -6.29
C HIS A 165 -17.61 -0.81 -7.69
N THR A 166 -18.32 -1.29 -8.72
CA THR A 166 -18.06 -0.92 -10.12
C THR A 166 -18.14 0.59 -10.33
N ASP A 167 -19.17 1.26 -9.82
CA ASP A 167 -19.32 2.71 -10.00
C ASP A 167 -18.15 3.48 -9.39
N ALA A 168 -17.73 3.11 -8.17
CA ALA A 168 -16.58 3.73 -7.50
C ALA A 168 -15.26 3.49 -8.25
N ILE A 169 -15.05 2.28 -8.77
CA ILE A 169 -13.87 1.92 -9.56
C ILE A 169 -13.83 2.74 -10.86
N VAL A 170 -14.95 2.82 -11.58
CA VAL A 170 -15.07 3.58 -12.83
C VAL A 170 -14.82 5.06 -12.58
N ASP A 171 -15.47 5.64 -11.57
CA ASP A 171 -15.32 7.05 -11.21
C ASP A 171 -13.87 7.41 -10.85
N SER A 172 -13.19 6.57 -10.08
CA SER A 172 -11.80 6.78 -9.71
C SER A 172 -10.85 6.62 -10.90
N ALA A 173 -11.08 5.61 -11.74
CA ALA A 173 -10.29 5.39 -12.95
C ALA A 173 -10.43 6.57 -13.95
N LEU A 174 -11.62 7.15 -14.06
CA LEU A 174 -11.86 8.32 -14.91
C LEU A 174 -11.20 9.58 -14.35
N ARG A 175 -11.16 9.75 -13.02
CA ARG A 175 -10.46 10.86 -12.36
C ARG A 175 -8.94 10.75 -12.45
N GLY A 176 -8.39 9.54 -12.38
CA GLY A 176 -6.94 9.27 -12.41
C GLY A 176 -6.30 9.42 -13.79
N ARG A 177 -7.08 9.51 -14.88
CA ARG A 177 -6.52 9.75 -16.21
C ARG A 177 -5.98 11.18 -16.30
N PRO A 178 -4.73 11.40 -16.73
CA PRO A 178 -4.31 12.72 -17.15
C PRO A 178 -5.26 13.14 -18.28
N ARG A 179 -5.98 14.25 -18.10
CA ARG A 179 -6.75 14.88 -19.19
C ARG A 179 -5.75 15.07 -20.32
N ALA A 180 -5.87 14.28 -21.39
CA ALA A 180 -5.13 14.52 -22.60
C ALA A 180 -5.39 15.99 -22.96
N ALA A 181 -4.34 16.80 -22.94
CA ALA A 181 -4.41 18.20 -23.34
C ALA A 181 -4.88 18.23 -24.80
N GLY A 182 -6.18 18.43 -24.98
CA GLY A 182 -6.77 18.68 -26.29
C GLY A 182 -6.29 20.03 -26.77
N GLY A 183 -5.70 20.07 -27.96
CA GLY A 183 -5.39 21.32 -28.65
C GLY A 183 -4.11 21.25 -29.46
N ARG A 184 -4.15 20.55 -30.61
CA ARG A 184 -3.16 20.72 -31.67
C ARG A 184 -3.10 22.21 -32.06
N GLY A 185 -2.07 22.90 -31.60
CA GLY A 185 -1.64 24.17 -32.18
C GLY A 185 -0.94 23.89 -33.50
N LEU A 186 -1.70 23.64 -34.57
CA LEU A 186 -1.22 23.80 -35.94
C LEU A 186 -0.89 25.30 -36.14
N ARG A 187 0.34 25.70 -35.84
CA ARG A 187 0.88 26.94 -36.38
C ARG A 187 1.29 26.67 -37.82
N ALA A 188 0.44 27.17 -38.73
CA ALA A 188 0.77 27.33 -40.13
C ALA A 188 2.07 28.15 -40.25
N ALA A 189 3.05 27.59 -40.95
CA ALA A 189 4.13 28.37 -41.53
C ALA A 189 3.52 29.26 -42.63
N GLY A 190 3.58 30.58 -42.43
CA GLY A 190 3.41 31.56 -43.50
C GLY A 190 4.78 32.06 -43.96
N PRO A 191 5.02 32.25 -45.27
CA PRO A 191 6.28 32.79 -45.76
C PRO A 191 6.27 34.32 -45.67
N GLY A 192 7.42 34.90 -45.33
CA GLY A 192 7.65 36.34 -45.28
C GLY A 192 9.08 36.62 -44.84
#